data_AF-A0A7V9HNF1-F1
#
_entry.id   AF-A0A7V9HNF1-F1
#
_cell.length_a   1.000
_cell.length_b   1.000
_cell.length_c   1.000
_cell.angle_alpha   90.00
_cell.angle_beta   90.00
_cell.angle_gamma   90.00
#
_symmetry.space_group_name_H-M   'P 1'
#
loop_
_entity.id
_entity.type
_entity.pdbx_description
1 polymer ?
#
loop_
_entity_poly.entity_id
_entity_poly.type
_entity_poly.pdbx_seq_one_letter_code
_entity_poly.pdbx_strand_id
1 'polypeptide(L)'
;MLQRLAGDAWGVSNSLAYLGLLASERGDQTRAAAAHQESLGPRWTARDWEDVAGSLADVAVVAAAVERSEAAARLFGAADAMLGEDERVRKLPERAVYERGELRARTALGADAFMAAFSAGSALPRERAIAEAVAFADEIAHPGARQSSGPLGDKVEEPPPG
;
A
#
# COMPACT_ATOMS: atom_id res chain seq x y z
N MET A 1 27.76 -4.93 -15.35
CA MET A 1 26.56 -5.80 -15.43
C MET A 1 25.53 -5.46 -14.36
N LEU A 2 25.93 -5.23 -13.10
CA LEU A 2 25.04 -4.83 -12.00
C LEU A 2 24.25 -3.53 -12.23
N GLN A 3 24.84 -2.48 -12.81
CA GLN A 3 24.12 -1.22 -13.07
C GLN A 3 22.98 -1.36 -14.09
N ARG A 4 23.08 -2.30 -15.04
CA ARG A 4 22.02 -2.53 -16.03
C ARG A 4 20.84 -3.28 -15.40
N LEU A 5 21.11 -4.24 -14.52
CA LEU A 5 20.06 -4.96 -13.79
C LEU A 5 19.36 -4.07 -12.75
N ALA A 6 20.11 -3.21 -12.06
CA ALA A 6 19.53 -2.22 -11.13
C ALA A 6 18.70 -1.15 -11.87
N GLY A 7 19.16 -0.69 -13.03
CA GLY A 7 18.41 0.25 -13.87
C GLY A 7 17.13 -0.35 -14.47
N ASP A 8 17.14 -1.63 -14.81
CA ASP A 8 15.98 -2.36 -15.32
C ASP A 8 14.92 -2.55 -14.22
N ALA A 9 15.33 -2.97 -13.02
CA ALA A 9 14.43 -3.12 -11.88
C ALA A 9 13.81 -1.79 -11.43
N TRP A 10 14.58 -0.69 -11.44
CA TRP A 10 14.08 0.64 -11.12
C TRP A 10 13.08 1.15 -12.17
N GLY A 11 13.39 0.98 -13.46
CA GLY A 11 12.50 1.37 -14.55
C GLY A 11 11.17 0.59 -14.56
N VAL A 12 11.22 -0.71 -14.27
CA VAL A 12 10.01 -1.55 -14.13
C VAL A 12 9.17 -1.10 -12.93
N SER A 13 9.80 -0.86 -11.78
CA SER A 13 9.08 -0.41 -10.57
C SER A 13 8.39 0.94 -10.76
N ASN A 14 9.04 1.91 -11.41
CA ASN A 14 8.41 3.20 -11.73
C ASN A 14 7.28 3.08 -12.74
N SER A 15 7.45 2.23 -13.75
CA SER A 15 6.38 1.96 -14.72
C SER A 15 5.15 1.36 -14.03
N LEU A 16 5.35 0.44 -13.08
CA LEU A 16 4.29 -0.15 -12.27
C LEU A 16 3.59 0.90 -11.39
N ALA A 17 4.34 1.78 -10.72
CA ALA A 17 3.74 2.85 -9.92
C ALA A 17 2.86 3.80 -10.77
N TYR A 18 3.33 4.20 -11.95
CA TYR A 18 2.51 5.02 -12.87
C TYR A 18 1.27 4.29 -13.39
N LEU A 19 1.37 2.98 -13.66
CA LEU A 19 0.21 2.16 -14.02
C LEU A 19 -0.80 2.09 -12.88
N GLY A 20 -0.34 2.00 -11.64
CA GLY A 20 -1.20 1.99 -10.45
C GLY A 20 -1.97 3.30 -10.27
N LEU A 21 -1.30 4.44 -10.47
CA LEU A 21 -1.92 5.77 -10.46
C LEU A 21 -2.98 5.91 -11.55
N LEU A 22 -2.66 5.50 -12.79
CA LEU A 22 -3.60 5.53 -13.91
C LEU A 22 -4.82 4.62 -13.68
N ALA A 23 -4.62 3.46 -13.05
CA ALA A 23 -5.70 2.57 -12.66
C ALA A 23 -6.59 3.21 -11.58
N SER A 24 -5.99 3.86 -10.58
CA SER A 24 -6.71 4.60 -9.53
C SER A 24 -7.59 5.72 -10.09
N GLU A 25 -7.06 6.53 -11.02
CA GLU A 25 -7.81 7.60 -11.69
C GLU A 25 -8.96 7.07 -12.56
N ARG A 26 -8.84 5.84 -13.07
CA ARG A 26 -9.90 5.15 -13.81
C ARG A 26 -10.89 4.40 -12.89
N GLY A 27 -10.70 4.45 -11.58
CA GLY A 27 -11.53 3.74 -10.60
C GLY A 27 -11.24 2.25 -10.47
N ASP A 28 -10.22 1.72 -11.15
CA ASP A 28 -9.83 0.31 -11.08
C ASP A 28 -8.87 0.07 -9.90
N GLN A 29 -9.47 0.06 -8.70
CA GLN A 29 -8.71 -0.04 -7.45
C GLN A 29 -8.00 -1.39 -7.29
N THR A 30 -8.54 -2.45 -7.90
CA THR A 30 -7.91 -3.79 -7.90
C THR A 30 -6.60 -3.77 -8.68
N ARG A 31 -6.60 -3.23 -9.90
CA ARG A 31 -5.37 -3.12 -10.69
C ARG A 31 -4.40 -2.10 -10.11
N ALA A 32 -4.90 -1.03 -9.51
CA ALA A 32 -4.07 -0.07 -8.81
C ALA A 32 -3.28 -0.73 -7.68
N ALA A 33 -3.99 -1.46 -6.80
CA ALA A 33 -3.38 -2.16 -5.68
C ALA A 33 -2.30 -3.17 -6.11
N ALA A 34 -2.60 -4.00 -7.11
CA ALA A 34 -1.62 -4.97 -7.64
C ALA A 34 -0.34 -4.29 -8.15
N ALA A 35 -0.48 -3.22 -8.93
CA ALA A 35 0.66 -2.51 -9.49
C ALA A 35 1.53 -1.84 -8.40
N HIS A 36 0.91 -1.23 -7.39
CA HIS A 36 1.66 -0.65 -6.27
C HIS A 36 2.33 -1.73 -5.40
N GLN A 37 1.68 -2.89 -5.19
CA GLN A 37 2.26 -4.02 -4.47
C GLN A 37 3.52 -4.56 -5.16
N GLU A 38 3.47 -4.75 -6.49
CA GLU A 38 4.61 -5.21 -7.28
C GLU A 38 5.77 -4.18 -7.29
N SER A 39 5.46 -2.89 -7.21
CA SER A 39 6.48 -1.82 -7.19
C SER A 39 7.31 -1.77 -5.89
N LEU A 40 6.71 -2.14 -4.75
CA LEU A 40 7.28 -1.97 -3.40
C LEU A 40 8.52 -2.85 -3.14
N GLY A 41 8.52 -4.09 -3.62
CA GLY A 41 9.61 -5.05 -3.36
C GLY A 41 10.98 -4.62 -3.90
N PRO A 42 11.07 -4.23 -5.19
CA PRO A 42 12.30 -3.70 -5.77
C PRO A 42 12.78 -2.41 -5.08
N ARG A 43 11.88 -1.46 -4.80
CA ARG A 43 12.20 -0.17 -4.14
C ARG A 43 12.77 -0.37 -2.74
N TRP A 44 12.16 -1.27 -1.96
CA TRP A 44 12.65 -1.66 -0.64
C TRP A 44 14.06 -2.26 -0.70
N THR A 45 14.29 -3.18 -1.62
CA THR A 45 15.59 -3.86 -1.77
C THR A 45 16.68 -2.88 -2.21
N ALA A 46 16.33 -1.91 -3.07
CA ALA A 46 17.20 -0.82 -3.48
C ALA A 46 17.46 0.23 -2.39
N ARG A 47 16.69 0.20 -1.29
CA ARG A 47 16.69 1.21 -0.21
C ARG A 47 16.40 2.62 -0.73
N ASP A 48 15.56 2.71 -1.76
CA ASP A 48 15.08 3.97 -2.30
C ASP A 48 13.89 4.45 -1.45
N TRP A 49 14.20 5.16 -0.37
CA TRP A 49 13.21 5.55 0.63
C TRP A 49 12.18 6.56 0.13
N GLU A 50 12.53 7.35 -0.88
CA GLU A 50 11.62 8.30 -1.52
C GLU A 50 10.59 7.55 -2.36
N ASP A 51 11.05 6.61 -3.20
CA ASP A 51 10.15 5.78 -4.01
C ASP A 51 9.28 4.83 -3.13
N VAL A 52 9.83 4.32 -2.02
CA VAL A 52 9.04 3.55 -1.03
C VAL A 52 7.94 4.42 -0.42
N ALA A 53 8.26 5.65 -0.02
CA ALA A 53 7.26 6.56 0.54
C ALA A 53 6.15 6.91 -0.46
N GLY A 54 6.51 7.16 -1.73
CA GLY A 54 5.55 7.34 -2.82
C GLY A 54 4.61 6.15 -2.97
N SER A 55 5.16 4.92 -3.00
CA SER A 55 4.33 3.71 -3.03
C SER A 55 3.40 3.57 -1.82
N LEU A 56 3.84 3.94 -0.62
CA LEU A 56 2.98 3.92 0.58
C LEU A 56 1.82 4.92 0.46
N ALA A 57 2.10 6.13 -0.02
CA ALA A 57 1.09 7.16 -0.26
C ALA A 57 0.10 6.76 -1.37
N ASP A 58 0.57 6.10 -2.43
CA ASP A 58 -0.29 5.55 -3.48
C ASP A 58 -1.27 4.51 -2.93
N VAL A 59 -0.78 3.56 -2.11
CA VAL A 59 -1.65 2.56 -1.47
C VAL A 59 -2.63 3.23 -0.49
N ALA A 60 -2.23 4.31 0.17
CA ALA A 60 -3.12 5.10 1.01
C ALA A 60 -4.25 5.79 0.21
N VAL A 61 -3.97 6.24 -1.02
CA VAL A 61 -4.99 6.79 -1.94
C VAL A 61 -5.98 5.69 -2.34
N VAL A 62 -5.50 4.50 -2.68
CA VAL A 62 -6.38 3.35 -2.97
C VAL A 62 -7.26 3.06 -1.76
N ALA A 63 -6.68 3.03 -0.55
CA ALA A 63 -7.42 2.84 0.70
C ALA A 63 -8.51 3.89 0.92
N ALA A 64 -8.23 5.16 0.63
CA ALA A 64 -9.22 6.23 0.70
C ALA A 64 -10.32 6.07 -0.35
N ALA A 65 -9.98 5.60 -1.56
CA ALA A 65 -10.94 5.38 -2.64
C ALA A 65 -11.91 4.23 -2.36
N VAL A 66 -11.47 3.19 -1.64
CA VAL A 66 -12.31 2.07 -1.18
C VAL A 66 -12.90 2.28 0.22
N GLU A 67 -12.93 3.53 0.69
CA GLU A 67 -13.53 3.97 1.97
C GLU A 67 -12.92 3.35 3.24
N ARG A 68 -11.70 2.80 3.13
CA ARG A 68 -10.92 2.27 4.27
C ARG A 68 -10.11 3.39 4.92
N SER A 69 -10.82 4.40 5.40
CA SER A 69 -10.25 5.69 5.81
C SER A 69 -9.20 5.59 6.93
N GLU A 70 -9.36 4.68 7.90
CA GLU A 70 -8.38 4.46 8.97
C GLU A 70 -7.06 3.88 8.43
N ALA A 71 -7.16 2.90 7.52
CA ALA A 71 -5.99 2.34 6.83
C ALA A 71 -5.30 3.41 5.98
N ALA A 72 -6.06 4.25 5.27
CA ALA A 72 -5.52 5.36 4.51
C ALA A 72 -4.73 6.34 5.40
N ALA A 73 -5.31 6.80 6.52
CA ALA A 73 -4.65 7.72 7.44
C ALA A 73 -3.34 7.13 8.01
N ARG A 74 -3.36 5.85 8.38
CA ARG A 74 -2.19 5.14 8.89
C ARG A 74 -1.09 5.01 7.84
N LEU A 75 -1.43 4.67 6.60
CA LEU A 75 -0.46 4.57 5.51
C LEU A 75 0.12 5.93 5.12
N PHE A 76 -0.67 7.00 5.13
CA PHE A 76 -0.16 8.37 4.94
C PHE A 76 0.84 8.76 6.03
N GLY A 77 0.57 8.44 7.29
CA GLY A 77 1.53 8.68 8.38
C GLY A 77 2.84 7.91 8.21
N ALA A 78 2.75 6.66 7.76
CA ALA A 78 3.93 5.85 7.49
C ALA A 78 4.77 6.39 6.32
N ALA A 79 4.12 6.86 5.25
CA ALA A 79 4.77 7.53 4.12
C ALA A 79 5.50 8.81 4.59
N ASP A 80 4.85 9.60 5.45
CA ASP A 80 5.42 10.83 6.01
C ASP A 80 6.70 10.57 6.81
N ALA A 81 6.65 9.59 7.71
CA ALA A 81 7.80 9.20 8.53
C ALA A 81 8.96 8.65 7.69
N MET A 82 8.67 8.05 6.53
CA MET A 82 9.69 7.51 5.62
C MET A 82 10.53 8.61 4.95
N LEU A 83 9.90 9.76 4.65
CA LEU A 83 10.55 10.92 4.02
C LEU A 83 11.37 11.75 5.01
N GLY A 84 11.11 11.60 6.32
CA GLY A 84 11.79 12.34 7.38
C GLY A 84 11.41 13.83 7.41
N GLU A 85 12.10 14.61 8.25
CA GLU A 85 11.79 16.04 8.44
C GLU A 85 12.30 16.94 7.30
N ASP A 86 13.15 16.44 6.39
CA ASP A 86 13.72 17.28 5.34
C ASP A 86 12.71 17.52 4.22
N GLU A 87 12.13 18.71 4.23
CA GLU A 87 11.09 19.18 3.31
C GLU A 87 11.50 19.13 1.82
N ARG A 88 12.80 19.00 1.52
CA ARG A 88 13.31 18.78 0.15
C ARG A 88 12.96 17.40 -0.41
N VAL A 89 12.80 16.39 0.44
CA VAL A 89 12.45 14.99 0.07
C VAL A 89 10.93 14.81 0.00
N ARG A 90 10.14 15.69 0.61
CA ARG A 90 8.65 15.68 0.57
C ARG A 90 8.04 16.00 -0.81
N LYS A 91 8.86 16.25 -1.84
CA LYS A 91 8.39 16.56 -3.20
C LYS A 91 8.00 15.28 -3.95
N LEU A 92 6.92 14.68 -3.48
CA LEU A 92 6.21 13.65 -4.20
C LEU A 92 5.69 14.22 -5.54
N PRO A 93 5.97 13.59 -6.70
CA PRO A 93 5.54 14.10 -8.01
C PRO A 93 4.01 14.16 -8.20
N GLU A 94 3.23 13.54 -7.31
CA GLU A 94 1.77 13.42 -7.42
C GLU A 94 0.99 14.14 -6.32
N ARG A 95 1.56 15.19 -5.72
CA ARG A 95 1.00 15.94 -4.57
C ARG A 95 -0.53 16.13 -4.58
N ALA A 96 -1.12 16.46 -5.72
CA ALA A 96 -2.57 16.67 -5.82
C ALA A 96 -3.42 15.40 -5.60
N VAL A 97 -2.92 14.22 -5.99
CA VAL A 97 -3.60 12.94 -5.77
C VAL A 97 -3.55 12.58 -4.29
N TYR A 98 -2.40 12.78 -3.65
CA TYR A 98 -2.21 12.54 -2.21
C TYR A 98 -3.04 13.48 -1.36
N GLU A 99 -3.00 14.78 -1.63
CA GLU A 99 -3.81 15.78 -0.92
C GLU A 99 -5.31 15.45 -1.01
N ARG A 100 -5.78 14.97 -2.17
CA ARG A 100 -7.18 14.52 -2.32
C ARG A 100 -7.49 13.27 -1.50
N GLY A 101 -6.59 12.28 -1.48
CA GLY A 101 -6.77 11.07 -0.68
C GLY A 101 -6.76 11.36 0.83
N GLU A 102 -5.82 12.19 1.28
CA GLU A 102 -5.72 12.62 2.68
C GLU A 102 -6.97 13.40 3.12
N LEU A 103 -7.44 14.34 2.29
CA LEU A 103 -8.65 15.09 2.56
C LEU A 103 -9.86 14.16 2.69
N ARG A 104 -10.02 13.19 1.79
CA ARG A 104 -11.11 12.19 1.87
C ARG A 104 -11.07 11.42 3.20
N ALA A 105 -9.90 10.88 3.56
CA ALA A 105 -9.73 10.13 4.80
C ALA A 105 -10.00 10.99 6.04
N ARG A 106 -9.51 12.23 6.05
CA ARG A 106 -9.73 13.19 7.15
C ARG A 106 -11.19 13.59 7.28
N THR A 107 -11.89 13.84 6.17
CA THR A 107 -13.32 14.15 6.18
C THR A 107 -14.16 12.98 6.68
N ALA A 108 -13.83 11.75 6.30
CA ALA A 108 -14.58 10.56 6.71
C ALA A 108 -14.39 10.19 8.19
N LEU A 109 -13.17 10.33 8.72
CA LEU A 109 -12.85 9.98 10.12
C LEU A 109 -13.12 11.12 11.11
N GLY A 110 -13.09 12.37 10.65
CA GLY A 110 -12.92 13.53 11.51
C GLY A 110 -11.46 13.73 11.93
N ALA A 111 -11.14 14.95 12.37
CA ALA A 111 -9.76 15.40 12.59
C ALA A 111 -9.03 14.57 13.67
N ASP A 112 -9.67 14.30 14.80
CA ASP A 112 -9.03 13.63 15.94
C ASP A 112 -8.70 12.15 15.63
N ALA A 113 -9.64 11.42 15.05
CA ALA A 113 -9.45 10.02 14.66
C ALA A 113 -8.43 9.90 13.51
N PHE A 114 -8.46 10.82 12.55
CA PHE A 114 -7.43 10.91 11.51
C PHE A 114 -6.05 11.12 12.13
N MET A 115 -5.89 12.09 13.04
CA MET A 115 -4.61 12.38 13.69
C MET A 115 -4.09 11.21 14.51
N ALA A 116 -4.97 10.48 15.20
CA ALA A 116 -4.59 9.28 15.95
C ALA A 116 -4.07 8.18 15.02
N ALA A 117 -4.79 7.86 13.95
CA ALA A 117 -4.39 6.84 12.97
C ALA A 117 -3.10 7.24 12.22
N PHE A 118 -2.99 8.50 11.82
CA PHE A 118 -1.80 9.06 11.18
C PHE A 118 -0.59 8.98 12.09
N SER A 119 -0.74 9.35 13.37
CA SER A 119 0.36 9.26 14.35
C SER A 119 0.77 7.82 14.60
N ALA A 120 -0.20 6.90 14.68
CA ALA A 120 0.08 5.47 14.83
C ALA A 120 0.85 4.90 13.63
N GLY A 121 0.54 5.35 12.42
CA GLY A 121 1.29 5.01 11.20
C GLY A 121 2.70 5.60 11.17
N SER A 122 2.83 6.87 11.56
CA SER A 122 4.12 7.58 11.63
C SER A 122 5.09 6.95 12.63
N ALA A 123 4.57 6.28 13.65
CA ALA A 123 5.37 5.57 14.66
C ALA A 123 5.80 4.16 14.23
N LEU A 124 5.40 3.66 13.05
CA LEU A 124 5.72 2.30 12.64
C LEU A 124 7.20 2.15 12.24
N PRO A 125 7.84 1.02 12.60
CA PRO A 125 9.06 0.59 11.95
C PRO A 125 8.84 0.43 10.44
N ARG A 126 9.85 0.75 9.63
CA ARG A 126 9.76 0.74 8.16
C ARG A 126 9.28 -0.60 7.60
N GLU A 127 9.77 -1.70 8.17
CA GLU A 127 9.39 -3.07 7.80
C GLU A 127 7.90 -3.32 8.03
N ARG A 128 7.34 -2.77 9.11
CA ARG A 128 5.92 -2.90 9.44
C ARG A 128 5.05 -2.06 8.52
N ALA A 129 5.46 -0.82 8.24
CA ALA A 129 4.76 0.05 7.29
C ALA A 129 4.60 -0.62 5.91
N ILE A 130 5.66 -1.23 5.40
CA ILE A 130 5.63 -1.92 4.11
C ILE A 130 4.82 -3.20 4.17
N ALA A 131 4.95 -3.99 5.24
CA ALA A 131 4.15 -5.20 5.40
C ALA A 131 2.64 -4.88 5.42
N GLU A 132 2.25 -3.79 6.08
CA GLU A 132 0.86 -3.34 6.09
C GLU A 132 0.38 -2.86 4.72
N ALA A 133 1.19 -2.08 4.00
CA ALA A 133 0.86 -1.64 2.64
C ALA A 133 0.72 -2.81 1.67
N VAL A 134 1.64 -3.78 1.71
CA VAL A 134 1.59 -4.99 0.88
C VAL A 134 0.36 -5.83 1.22
N ALA A 135 0.09 -6.06 2.52
CA ALA A 135 -1.07 -6.84 2.94
C ALA A 135 -2.40 -6.18 2.53
N PHE A 136 -2.47 -4.85 2.63
CA PHE A 136 -3.64 -4.10 2.17
C PHE A 136 -3.79 -4.15 0.65
N ALA A 137 -2.70 -3.96 -0.09
CA ALA A 137 -2.75 -4.00 -1.54
C ALA A 137 -3.12 -5.40 -2.06
N ASP A 138 -2.60 -6.46 -1.45
CA ASP A 138 -2.97 -7.85 -1.76
C ASP A 138 -4.46 -8.13 -1.48
N GLU A 139 -5.00 -7.61 -0.37
CA GLU A 139 -6.43 -7.70 -0.06
C GLU A 139 -7.32 -7.11 -1.17
N ILE A 140 -6.96 -5.94 -1.68
CA ILE A 140 -7.73 -5.23 -2.71
C ILE A 140 -7.52 -5.87 -4.09
N ALA A 141 -6.32 -6.36 -4.36
CA ALA A 141 -6.00 -7.09 -5.59
C ALA A 141 -6.72 -8.45 -5.66
N HIS A 142 -6.90 -9.12 -4.52
CA HIS A 142 -7.42 -10.48 -4.43
C HIS A 142 -8.59 -10.62 -3.43
N PRO A 143 -9.76 -9.99 -3.67
CA PRO A 143 -10.88 -9.96 -2.73
C PRO A 143 -11.48 -11.35 -2.39
N GLY A 144 -11.16 -12.38 -3.17
CA GLY A 144 -11.61 -13.77 -2.95
C GLY A 144 -10.68 -14.65 -2.11
N ALA A 145 -9.40 -14.28 -1.94
CA ALA A 145 -8.39 -15.19 -1.35
C ALA A 145 -8.52 -15.39 0.17
N ARG A 146 -9.17 -14.46 0.89
CA ARG A 146 -9.38 -14.57 2.34
C ARG A 146 -10.69 -15.26 2.74
N GLN A 147 -11.57 -15.56 1.79
CA GLN A 147 -12.82 -16.29 2.05
C GLN A 147 -12.66 -17.82 1.98
N SER A 148 -11.53 -18.34 1.47
CA SER A 148 -11.28 -19.78 1.34
C SER A 148 -10.63 -20.44 2.57
N SER A 149 -10.37 -19.70 3.65
CA SER A 149 -9.88 -20.26 4.92
C SER A 149 -11.03 -20.62 5.85
N GLY A 150 -12.04 -21.33 5.33
CA GLY A 150 -13.00 -22.06 6.17
C GLY A 150 -12.34 -23.34 6.71
N PRO A 151 -12.70 -23.82 7.91
CA PRO A 151 -12.01 -24.96 8.51
C PRO A 151 -12.09 -26.17 7.57
N LEU A 152 -10.96 -26.83 7.36
CA LEU A 152 -10.90 -28.16 6.76
C LEU A 152 -11.93 -29.02 7.52
N GLY A 153 -13.06 -29.30 6.88
CA GLY A 153 -14.02 -30.24 7.40
C GLY A 153 -13.31 -31.58 7.58
N ASP A 154 -13.30 -32.07 8.82
CA ASP A 154 -12.90 -33.40 9.19
C ASP A 154 -13.52 -34.40 8.20
N LYS A 155 -12.69 -34.97 7.33
CA LYS A 155 -13.02 -36.25 6.72
C LYS A 155 -12.82 -37.29 7.80
N VAL A 156 -13.87 -37.55 8.57
CA VAL A 156 -13.98 -38.80 9.34
C VAL A 156 -14.08 -39.92 8.30
N GLU A 157 -12.95 -40.55 8.06
CA GLU A 157 -12.85 -41.81 7.35
C GLU A 157 -13.46 -42.89 8.26
N GLU A 158 -14.72 -43.25 8.02
CA GLU A 158 -15.31 -44.44 8.64
C GLU A 158 -14.58 -45.69 8.11
N PRO A 159 -14.14 -46.62 8.98
CA PRO A 159 -13.52 -47.85 8.53
C PRO A 159 -14.57 -48.79 7.91
N PRO A 160 -14.19 -49.62 6.91
CA PRO A 160 -15.12 -50.52 6.24
C PRO A 160 -15.60 -51.64 7.19
N PRO A 161 -16.80 -52.20 6.96
CA PRO A 161 -17.34 -53.25 7.81
C PRO A 161 -16.56 -54.55 7.62
N GLY A 162 -16.10 -55.11 8.74
CA GLY A 162 -15.52 -56.45 8.86
C GLY A 162 -16.19 -57.21 9.99
#